data_AF-A0A7U6QQ50-F1
#
_entry.id   AF-A0A7U6QQ50-F1
#
_cell.length_a   1.000
_cell.length_b   1.000
_cell.length_c   1.000
_cell.angle_alpha   90.00
_cell.angle_beta   90.00
_cell.angle_gamma   90.00
#
_symmetry.space_group_name_H-M   'P 1'
#
loop_
_entity.id
_entity.type
_entity.pdbx_description
1 polymer ?
#
loop_
_entity_poly.entity_id
_entity_poly.type
_entity_poly.pdbx_seq_one_letter_code
_entity_poly.pdbx_strand_id
1 'polypeptide(L)'
;MARCHLCYCFTTVFSIGFIAFQGNTVAGSALESFGIDRWISGTVLVVAGGFIVFGGIQRIAKVADVVIPVMALIYIGMALIIIVLNIADLPALMAMIVKNAFGIESVVGGGIGVAIEQGMKRGLFSNEAGLGSAPNIAATAYATHPVSQGISQSLSVFIDTIVVCSATAFMILLSGVYQPGAEVDGIVLAQQALTAQLGDWSQYVLTISLLLFALSSIMYNYYMGENAINFLVKKNTKTATLVLRVVVIAILFLGAVAPAATTVFFFADPLMGVLALANLLALIMLFPRAKRLLDDFARQLKSGVKEPLFDAQEYEKLDLDLSAWGKKAVKEALEQKQ
;
A
#
# COMPACT_ATOMS: atom_id res chain seq x y z
N MET A 1 15.97 22.56 2.46
CA MET A 1 15.21 22.80 1.21
C MET A 1 15.54 21.81 0.10
N ALA A 2 16.79 21.69 -0.39
CA ALA A 2 17.12 20.74 -1.48
C ALA A 2 16.82 19.26 -1.16
N ARG A 3 16.94 18.84 0.11
CA ARG A 3 16.62 17.48 0.57
C ARG A 3 15.14 17.11 0.47
N CYS A 4 14.20 18.07 0.54
CA CYS A 4 12.76 17.75 0.36
C CYS A 4 12.38 17.62 -1.11
N HIS A 5 12.98 18.40 -2.02
CA HIS A 5 12.61 18.36 -3.44
C HIS A 5 12.93 17.02 -4.10
N LEU A 6 14.07 16.41 -3.76
CA LEU A 6 14.47 15.13 -4.34
C LEU A 6 13.54 13.98 -3.91
N CYS A 7 13.15 13.92 -2.62
CA CYS A 7 12.20 12.91 -2.14
C CYS A 7 10.84 13.04 -2.84
N TYR A 8 10.35 14.27 -3.01
CA TYR A 8 9.07 14.53 -3.67
C TYR A 8 9.09 14.20 -5.18
N CYS A 9 10.23 14.40 -5.85
CA CYS A 9 10.41 13.92 -7.23
C CYS A 9 10.34 12.39 -7.30
N PHE A 10 10.99 11.69 -6.37
CA PHE A 10 10.93 10.22 -6.31
C PHE A 10 9.53 9.71 -5.98
N THR A 11 8.81 10.34 -5.06
CA THR A 11 7.41 10.01 -4.79
C THR A 11 6.55 10.16 -6.04
N THR A 12 6.74 11.22 -6.82
CA THR A 12 5.98 11.43 -8.07
C THR A 12 6.24 10.33 -9.10
N VAL A 13 7.51 9.95 -9.28
CA VAL A 13 7.90 8.87 -10.21
C VAL A 13 7.35 7.52 -9.76
N PHE A 14 7.47 7.23 -8.46
CA PHE A 14 6.93 6.02 -7.83
C PHE A 14 5.42 5.91 -8.04
N SER A 15 4.68 6.97 -7.70
CA SER A 15 3.23 7.04 -7.83
C SER A 15 2.73 6.81 -9.26
N ILE A 16 3.51 7.25 -10.26
CA ILE A 16 3.15 7.07 -11.66
C ILE A 16 3.48 5.64 -12.13
N GLY A 17 4.66 5.11 -11.81
CA GLY A 17 5.08 3.78 -12.25
C GLY A 17 4.21 2.65 -11.70
N PHE A 18 3.74 2.79 -10.45
CA PHE A 18 2.90 1.79 -9.80
C PHE A 18 1.57 1.54 -10.50
N ILE A 19 1.03 2.58 -11.12
CA ILE A 19 -0.27 2.55 -11.78
C ILE A 19 -0.24 1.69 -13.05
N ALA A 20 0.92 1.62 -13.72
CA ALA A 20 1.10 0.73 -14.87
C ALA A 20 0.95 -0.75 -14.47
N PHE A 21 1.51 -1.15 -13.32
CA PHE A 21 1.38 -2.51 -12.81
C PHE A 21 -0.07 -2.85 -12.47
N GLN A 22 -0.82 -1.93 -11.89
CA GLN A 22 -2.25 -2.14 -11.58
C GLN A 22 -3.08 -2.38 -12.84
N GLY A 23 -2.81 -1.62 -13.91
CA GLY A 23 -3.44 -1.86 -15.22
C GLY A 23 -3.12 -3.25 -15.77
N ASN A 24 -1.85 -3.66 -15.69
CA ASN A 24 -1.41 -4.97 -16.16
C ASN A 24 -2.07 -6.11 -15.38
N THR A 25 -2.08 -6.03 -14.05
CA THR A 25 -2.65 -7.04 -13.15
C THR A 25 -4.13 -7.30 -13.46
N VAL A 26 -4.94 -6.24 -13.53
CA VAL A 26 -6.39 -6.37 -13.77
C VAL A 26 -6.65 -6.91 -15.17
N ALA A 27 -5.96 -6.38 -16.19
CA ALA A 27 -6.15 -6.82 -17.57
C ALA A 27 -5.70 -8.28 -17.79
N GLY A 28 -4.63 -8.73 -17.13
CA GLY A 28 -4.19 -10.12 -17.14
C GLY A 28 -5.22 -11.04 -16.52
N SER A 29 -5.66 -10.73 -15.29
CA SER A 29 -6.66 -11.57 -14.61
C SER A 29 -8.01 -11.61 -15.35
N ALA A 30 -8.45 -10.49 -15.93
CA ALA A 30 -9.69 -10.45 -16.70
C ALA A 30 -9.62 -11.25 -18.02
N LEU A 31 -8.46 -11.28 -18.67
CA LEU A 31 -8.23 -12.11 -19.85
C LEU A 31 -8.29 -13.59 -19.49
N GLU A 32 -7.63 -14.00 -18.39
CA GLU A 32 -7.61 -15.40 -17.99
C GLU A 32 -8.96 -15.91 -17.48
N SER A 33 -9.62 -15.15 -16.59
CA SER A 33 -10.89 -15.59 -16.00
C SER A 33 -12.06 -15.42 -16.97
N PHE A 34 -12.24 -14.23 -17.54
CA PHE A 34 -13.42 -13.88 -18.33
C PHE A 34 -13.21 -13.96 -19.84
N GLY A 35 -11.98 -14.19 -20.32
CA GLY A 35 -11.67 -14.11 -21.75
C GLY A 35 -11.78 -12.67 -22.31
N ILE A 36 -11.77 -11.65 -21.45
CA ILE A 36 -11.93 -10.26 -21.86
C ILE A 36 -10.59 -9.72 -22.33
N ASP A 37 -10.56 -9.24 -23.58
CA ASP A 37 -9.37 -8.61 -24.14
C ASP A 37 -8.85 -7.46 -23.28
N ARG A 38 -7.53 -7.37 -23.19
CA ARG A 38 -6.84 -6.40 -22.33
C ARG A 38 -7.20 -4.95 -22.61
N TRP A 39 -7.52 -4.61 -23.86
CA TRP A 39 -7.92 -3.25 -24.24
C TRP A 39 -9.30 -2.89 -23.66
N ILE A 40 -10.25 -3.82 -23.61
CA ILE A 40 -11.58 -3.62 -23.02
C ILE A 40 -11.43 -3.41 -21.51
N SER A 41 -10.71 -4.31 -20.84
CA SER A 41 -10.42 -4.22 -19.41
C SER A 41 -9.71 -2.90 -19.06
N GLY A 42 -8.73 -2.51 -19.89
CA GLY A 42 -8.04 -1.23 -19.77
C GLY A 42 -8.98 -0.03 -19.91
N THR A 43 -9.90 -0.03 -20.88
CA THR A 43 -10.89 1.04 -21.06
C THR A 43 -11.82 1.14 -19.85
N VAL A 44 -12.33 0.01 -19.34
CA VAL A 44 -13.17 -0.01 -18.14
C VAL A 44 -12.44 0.57 -16.94
N LEU A 45 -11.18 0.17 -16.75
CA LEU A 45 -10.33 0.63 -15.64
C LEU A 45 -10.02 2.13 -15.74
N VAL A 46 -9.78 2.64 -16.95
CA VAL A 46 -9.59 4.07 -17.23
C VAL A 46 -10.84 4.88 -16.95
N VAL A 47 -12.02 4.39 -17.34
CA VAL A 47 -13.29 5.08 -17.08
C VAL A 47 -13.56 5.13 -15.58
N ALA A 48 -13.43 4.01 -14.87
CA ALA A 48 -13.64 3.93 -13.43
C ALA A 48 -12.60 4.76 -12.66
N GLY A 49 -11.31 4.55 -12.93
CA GLY A 49 -10.21 5.28 -12.30
C GLY A 49 -10.27 6.77 -12.60
N GLY A 50 -10.56 7.15 -13.85
CA GLY A 50 -10.71 8.54 -14.27
C GLY A 50 -11.88 9.24 -13.56
N PHE A 51 -13.04 8.57 -13.47
CA PHE A 51 -14.17 9.11 -12.72
C PHE A 51 -13.81 9.42 -11.26
N ILE A 52 -13.04 8.56 -10.62
CA ILE A 52 -12.61 8.74 -9.23
C ILE A 52 -11.57 9.87 -9.11
N VAL A 53 -10.47 9.76 -9.87
CA VAL A 53 -9.31 10.65 -9.83
C VAL A 53 -9.68 12.10 -10.17
N PHE A 54 -10.50 12.32 -11.20
CA PHE A 54 -10.93 13.67 -11.57
C PHE A 54 -11.89 14.31 -10.54
N GLY A 55 -12.52 13.50 -9.69
CA GLY A 55 -13.37 13.98 -8.60
C GLY A 55 -12.62 14.58 -7.40
N GLY A 56 -11.30 14.43 -7.35
CA GLY A 56 -10.46 14.95 -6.27
C GLY A 56 -10.61 14.21 -4.94
N ILE A 57 -9.96 14.75 -3.90
CA ILE A 57 -9.75 14.06 -2.62
C ILE A 57 -11.04 13.62 -1.92
N GLN A 58 -12.10 14.44 -1.96
CA GLN A 58 -13.37 14.10 -1.31
C GLN A 58 -14.07 12.91 -1.97
N ARG A 59 -13.94 12.75 -3.30
CA ARG A 59 -14.48 11.58 -4.00
C ARG A 59 -13.63 10.35 -3.70
N ILE A 60 -12.31 10.51 -3.71
CA ILE A 60 -11.37 9.45 -3.38
C ILE A 60 -11.66 8.87 -1.99
N ALA A 61 -11.79 9.73 -0.97
CA ALA A 61 -12.09 9.30 0.40
C ALA A 61 -13.41 8.51 0.47
N LYS A 62 -14.51 9.07 -0.08
CA LYS A 62 -15.83 8.43 -0.07
C LYS A 62 -15.86 7.07 -0.78
N VAL A 63 -15.11 6.94 -1.87
CA VAL A 63 -15.02 5.68 -2.62
C VAL A 63 -14.15 4.69 -1.85
N ALA A 64 -13.03 5.14 -1.28
CA ALA A 64 -12.15 4.30 -0.47
C ALA A 64 -12.85 3.71 0.76
N ASP A 65 -13.72 4.49 1.42
CA ASP A 65 -14.51 4.05 2.58
C ASP A 65 -15.39 2.82 2.30
N VAL A 66 -15.76 2.61 1.02
CA VAL A 66 -16.57 1.46 0.60
C VAL A 66 -15.71 0.37 -0.05
N VAL A 67 -14.82 0.76 -0.97
CA VAL A 67 -14.01 -0.19 -1.75
C VAL A 67 -13.06 -0.98 -0.87
N ILE A 68 -12.38 -0.34 0.09
CA ILE A 68 -11.35 -0.98 0.92
C ILE A 68 -11.94 -2.05 1.85
N PRO A 69 -13.05 -1.80 2.59
CA PRO A 69 -13.66 -2.86 3.40
C PRO A 69 -14.21 -4.01 2.56
N VAL A 70 -14.86 -3.71 1.43
CA VAL A 70 -15.44 -4.73 0.55
C VAL A 70 -14.36 -5.63 -0.04
N MET A 71 -13.26 -5.06 -0.57
CA MET A 71 -12.18 -5.86 -1.14
C MET A 71 -11.49 -6.73 -0.09
N ALA A 72 -11.29 -6.22 1.12
CA ALA A 72 -10.69 -6.97 2.22
C ALA A 72 -11.57 -8.15 2.65
N LEU A 73 -12.89 -7.94 2.80
CA LEU A 73 -13.83 -8.99 3.19
C LEU A 73 -13.88 -10.13 2.16
N ILE A 74 -13.95 -9.80 0.87
CA ILE A 74 -14.00 -10.82 -0.19
C ILE A 74 -12.70 -11.62 -0.18
N TYR A 75 -11.55 -10.93 -0.18
CA TYR A 75 -10.26 -11.58 -0.32
C TYR A 75 -9.86 -12.41 0.92
N ILE A 76 -9.98 -11.81 2.12
CA ILE A 76 -9.73 -12.52 3.39
C ILE A 76 -10.73 -13.66 3.55
N GLY A 77 -11.99 -13.47 3.15
CA GLY A 77 -13.00 -14.53 3.17
C GLY A 77 -12.58 -15.77 2.36
N MET A 78 -12.14 -15.58 1.11
CA MET A 78 -11.64 -16.69 0.28
C MET A 78 -10.44 -17.38 0.90
N ALA A 79 -9.47 -16.62 1.39
CA ALA A 79 -8.27 -17.19 2.01
C ALA A 79 -8.61 -17.96 3.30
N LEU A 80 -9.51 -17.44 4.14
CA LEU A 80 -9.95 -18.12 5.36
C LEU A 80 -10.67 -19.44 5.05
N ILE A 81 -11.50 -19.49 4.01
CA ILE A 81 -12.14 -20.74 3.58
C ILE A 81 -11.07 -21.79 3.26
N ILE A 82 -10.06 -21.44 2.45
CA ILE A 82 -8.97 -22.36 2.09
C ILE A 82 -8.17 -22.80 3.33
N ILE A 83 -7.85 -21.87 4.22
CA ILE A 83 -7.13 -22.18 5.47
C ILE A 83 -7.94 -23.15 6.35
N VAL A 84 -9.25 -22.95 6.47
CA VAL A 84 -10.12 -23.84 7.26
C VAL A 84 -10.23 -25.23 6.62
N LEU A 85 -10.31 -25.32 5.29
CA LEU A 85 -10.34 -26.59 4.58
C LEU A 85 -9.03 -27.38 4.74
N ASN A 86 -7.90 -26.69 4.91
CA ASN A 86 -6.57 -27.28 5.03
C ASN A 86 -5.95 -27.05 6.42
N ILE A 87 -6.78 -26.97 7.46
CA ILE A 87 -6.34 -26.58 8.81
C ILE A 87 -5.33 -27.56 9.42
N ALA A 88 -5.40 -28.84 9.02
CA ALA A 88 -4.49 -29.89 9.46
C ALA A 88 -3.06 -29.68 8.95
N ASP A 89 -2.90 -29.07 7.77
CA ASP A 89 -1.60 -28.84 7.13
C ASP A 89 -0.97 -27.50 7.54
N LEU A 90 -1.76 -26.61 8.14
CA LEU A 90 -1.31 -25.27 8.56
C LEU A 90 -0.09 -25.30 9.51
N PRO A 91 0.01 -26.17 10.53
CA PRO A 91 1.21 -26.24 11.36
C PRO A 91 2.48 -26.64 10.59
N ALA A 92 2.34 -27.59 9.65
CA ALA A 92 3.45 -28.05 8.81
C ALA A 92 3.90 -26.94 7.85
N LEU A 93 2.95 -26.21 7.26
CA LEU A 93 3.19 -25.03 6.43
C LEU A 93 3.99 -23.96 7.18
N MET A 94 3.58 -23.63 8.40
CA MET A 94 4.26 -22.63 9.24
C MET A 94 5.68 -23.08 9.58
N ALA A 95 5.87 -24.35 9.93
CA ALA A 95 7.19 -24.91 10.19
C ALA A 95 8.08 -24.83 8.94
N MET A 96 7.54 -25.15 7.75
CA MET A 96 8.24 -25.05 6.48
C MET A 96 8.66 -23.60 6.17
N ILE A 97 7.79 -22.61 6.34
CA ILE A 97 8.11 -21.19 6.11
C ILE A 97 9.27 -20.77 7.01
N VAL A 98 9.20 -21.08 8.31
CA VAL A 98 10.26 -20.71 9.28
C VAL A 98 11.57 -21.41 8.94
N LYS A 99 11.55 -22.72 8.68
CA LYS A 99 12.76 -23.48 8.35
C LYS A 99 13.43 -22.98 7.07
N ASN A 100 12.65 -22.64 6.03
CA ASN A 100 13.20 -22.08 4.79
C ASN A 100 13.72 -20.66 4.98
N ALA A 101 13.02 -19.82 5.76
CA ALA A 101 13.46 -18.45 6.04
C ALA A 101 14.80 -18.39 6.81
N PHE A 102 15.02 -19.30 7.76
CA PHE A 102 16.27 -19.42 8.53
C PHE A 102 17.29 -20.39 7.89
N GLY A 103 16.96 -20.96 6.73
CA GLY A 103 17.79 -21.88 5.97
C GLY A 103 18.19 -23.17 6.67
N ILE A 104 17.32 -23.67 7.55
CA ILE A 104 17.46 -24.96 8.21
C ILE A 104 17.31 -26.12 7.21
N GLU A 105 16.57 -25.91 6.11
CA GLU A 105 16.39 -26.90 5.02
C GLU A 105 17.07 -26.51 3.70
N SER A 106 17.50 -25.25 3.52
CA SER A 106 18.15 -24.77 2.28
C SER A 106 19.68 -24.88 2.38
N VAL A 107 20.21 -26.09 2.14
CA VAL A 107 21.63 -26.45 2.40
C VAL A 107 22.64 -25.96 1.34
N VAL A 108 22.26 -25.28 0.24
CA VAL A 108 23.26 -24.92 -0.80
C VAL A 108 23.05 -23.51 -1.38
N GLY A 109 24.10 -22.68 -1.33
CA GLY A 109 24.38 -21.69 -2.40
C GLY A 109 23.75 -20.30 -2.36
N GLY A 110 23.29 -19.80 -1.20
CA GLY A 110 22.78 -18.41 -1.09
C GLY A 110 21.26 -18.26 -1.04
N GLY A 111 20.51 -19.36 -0.93
CA GLY A 111 19.03 -19.36 -0.86
C GLY A 111 18.43 -18.51 0.27
N ILE A 112 19.07 -18.44 1.45
CA ILE A 112 18.63 -17.56 2.54
C ILE A 112 18.70 -16.08 2.13
N GLY A 113 19.81 -15.69 1.50
CA GLY A 113 20.03 -14.30 1.05
C GLY A 113 18.98 -13.89 0.02
N VAL A 114 18.71 -14.75 -0.96
CA VAL A 114 17.67 -14.52 -1.97
C VAL A 114 16.28 -14.48 -1.36
N ALA A 115 15.95 -15.38 -0.42
CA ALA A 115 14.65 -15.41 0.25
C ALA A 115 14.42 -14.13 1.09
N ILE A 116 15.44 -13.69 1.84
CA ILE A 116 15.38 -12.44 2.61
C ILE A 116 15.28 -11.23 1.67
N GLU A 117 16.11 -11.17 0.63
CA GLU A 117 16.09 -10.08 -0.36
C GLU A 117 14.72 -9.96 -1.03
N GLN A 118 14.19 -11.05 -1.57
CA GLN A 118 12.89 -11.08 -2.22
C GLN A 118 11.76 -10.77 -1.23
N GLY A 119 11.83 -11.29 -0.01
CA GLY A 119 10.87 -11.01 1.05
C GLY A 119 10.87 -9.54 1.46
N MET A 120 12.05 -8.95 1.69
CA MET A 120 12.18 -7.51 1.99
C MET A 120 11.72 -6.65 0.82
N LYS A 121 12.11 -6.99 -0.41
CA LYS A 121 11.71 -6.28 -1.63
C LYS A 121 10.20 -6.26 -1.75
N ARG A 122 9.55 -7.44 -1.76
CA ARG A 122 8.08 -7.56 -1.90
C ARG A 122 7.33 -6.97 -0.69
N GLY A 123 7.85 -7.13 0.52
CA GLY A 123 7.27 -6.56 1.73
C GLY A 123 7.26 -5.03 1.71
N LEU A 124 8.39 -4.41 1.33
CA LEU A 124 8.50 -2.96 1.16
C LEU A 124 7.53 -2.43 0.10
N PHE A 125 7.29 -3.21 -0.96
CA PHE A 125 6.31 -2.88 -2.00
C PHE A 125 4.86 -2.94 -1.54
N SER A 126 4.53 -3.80 -0.57
CA SER A 126 3.16 -3.97 -0.10
C SER A 126 2.77 -2.88 0.90
N ASN A 127 3.59 -2.71 1.94
CA ASN A 127 3.22 -1.87 3.08
C ASN A 127 3.91 -0.50 3.10
N GLU A 128 4.87 -0.27 2.20
CA GLU A 128 5.63 0.99 2.09
C GLU A 128 6.34 1.42 3.40
N ALA A 129 6.59 0.48 4.31
CA ALA A 129 7.18 0.75 5.60
C ALA A 129 8.58 1.35 5.43
N GLY A 130 8.78 2.55 5.97
CA GLY A 130 10.06 3.25 5.90
C GLY A 130 10.27 4.10 4.64
N LEU A 131 9.37 4.08 3.64
CA LEU A 131 9.48 4.94 2.45
C LEU A 131 9.16 6.42 2.72
N GLY A 132 8.43 6.71 3.80
CA GLY A 132 8.00 8.08 4.12
C GLY A 132 6.89 8.62 3.21
N SER A 133 6.28 7.74 2.39
CA SER A 133 5.10 8.01 1.56
C SER A 133 3.84 8.11 2.41
N ALA A 134 3.53 7.06 3.19
CA ALA A 134 2.33 6.96 4.02
C ALA A 134 2.07 8.15 4.98
N PRO A 135 3.09 8.75 5.64
CA PRO A 135 2.90 9.95 6.46
C PRO A 135 2.27 11.15 5.73
N ASN A 136 2.44 11.28 4.41
CA ASN A 136 1.85 12.38 3.65
C ASN A 136 0.32 12.31 3.61
N ILE A 137 -0.23 11.08 3.60
CA ILE A 137 -1.68 10.88 3.69
C ILE A 137 -2.13 11.05 5.14
N ALA A 138 -1.39 10.46 6.07
CA ALA A 138 -1.68 10.55 7.49
C ALA A 138 -1.72 12.00 7.99
N ALA A 139 -0.91 12.90 7.43
CA ALA A 139 -0.90 14.32 7.75
C ALA A 139 -2.19 15.07 7.36
N THR A 140 -3.04 14.48 6.52
CA THR A 140 -4.33 15.07 6.12
C THR A 140 -5.51 14.58 6.94
N ALA A 141 -5.30 13.58 7.80
CA ALA A 141 -6.32 13.09 8.71
C ALA A 141 -6.50 14.05 9.89
N TYR A 142 -7.75 14.22 10.31
CA TYR A 142 -8.05 14.89 11.57
C TYR A 142 -7.62 14.00 12.74
N ALA A 143 -6.61 14.46 13.49
CA ALA A 143 -6.09 13.74 14.64
C ALA A 143 -5.95 14.69 15.83
N THR A 144 -6.34 14.22 17.01
CA THR A 144 -6.21 14.99 18.26
C THR A 144 -4.78 15.00 18.80
N HIS A 145 -3.99 13.99 18.43
CA HIS A 145 -2.59 13.85 18.79
C HIS A 145 -1.82 13.14 17.66
N PRO A 146 -0.58 13.57 17.29
CA PRO A 146 0.17 12.99 16.18
C PRO A 146 0.46 11.50 16.38
N VAL A 147 0.72 11.08 17.63
CA VAL A 147 0.92 9.66 17.99
C VAL A 147 -0.32 8.81 17.73
N SER A 148 -1.55 9.33 17.93
CA SER A 148 -2.77 8.59 17.61
C SER A 148 -2.81 8.22 16.13
N GLN A 149 -2.49 9.18 15.26
CA GLN A 149 -2.45 8.93 13.82
C GLN A 149 -1.31 7.99 13.42
N GLY A 150 -0.15 8.09 14.07
CA GLY A 150 0.95 7.16 13.90
C GLY A 150 0.58 5.72 14.26
N ILE A 151 -0.18 5.52 15.34
CA ILE A 151 -0.69 4.20 15.74
C ILE A 151 -1.65 3.65 14.69
N SER A 152 -2.62 4.45 14.23
CA SER A 152 -3.55 4.04 13.15
C SER A 152 -2.80 3.63 11.88
N GLN A 153 -1.74 4.36 11.51
CA GLN A 153 -0.90 4.04 10.36
C GLN A 153 -0.08 2.75 10.57
N SER A 154 0.40 2.49 11.79
CA SER A 154 1.10 1.23 12.08
C SER A 154 0.17 0.02 12.00
N LEU A 155 -1.12 0.20 12.37
CA LEU A 155 -2.13 -0.83 12.24
C LEU A 155 -2.43 -1.16 10.77
N SER A 156 -2.42 -0.17 9.87
CA SER A 156 -2.64 -0.44 8.45
C SER A 156 -1.54 -1.32 7.86
N VAL A 157 -0.27 -1.10 8.26
CA VAL A 157 0.88 -1.93 7.86
C VAL A 157 0.73 -3.36 8.39
N PHE A 158 0.27 -3.51 9.64
CA PHE A 158 0.01 -4.82 10.23
C PHE A 158 -1.10 -5.57 9.46
N ILE A 159 -2.22 -4.91 9.18
CA ILE A 159 -3.33 -5.51 8.43
C ILE A 159 -2.86 -5.92 7.03
N ASP A 160 -2.16 -5.05 6.32
CA ASP A 160 -1.65 -5.35 4.98
C ASP A 160 -0.73 -6.59 4.96
N THR A 161 0.36 -6.56 5.73
CA THR A 161 1.39 -7.60 5.60
C THR A 161 1.10 -8.85 6.43
N ILE A 162 0.71 -8.69 7.69
CA ILE A 162 0.54 -9.82 8.61
C ILE A 162 -0.79 -10.51 8.38
N VAL A 163 -1.83 -9.78 7.97
CA VAL A 163 -3.14 -10.38 7.69
C VAL A 163 -3.30 -10.69 6.21
N VAL A 164 -3.29 -9.68 5.34
CA VAL A 164 -3.64 -9.86 3.92
C VAL A 164 -2.57 -10.64 3.15
N CYS A 165 -1.30 -10.20 3.16
CA CYS A 165 -0.24 -10.90 2.42
C CYS A 165 0.04 -12.31 2.96
N SER A 166 -0.04 -12.50 4.27
CA SER A 166 0.12 -13.83 4.86
C SER A 166 -1.04 -14.75 4.48
N ALA A 167 -2.27 -14.24 4.42
CA ALA A 167 -3.42 -14.98 3.91
C ALA A 167 -3.23 -15.38 2.44
N THR A 168 -2.70 -14.50 1.58
CA THR A 168 -2.31 -14.83 0.20
C THR A 168 -1.27 -15.95 0.16
N ALA A 169 -0.22 -15.85 0.97
CA ALA A 169 0.84 -16.85 1.00
C ALA A 169 0.31 -18.22 1.46
N PHE A 170 -0.53 -18.26 2.49
CA PHE A 170 -1.14 -19.49 2.98
C PHE A 170 -2.09 -20.09 1.95
N MET A 171 -2.92 -19.27 1.32
CA MET A 171 -3.81 -19.70 0.23
C MET A 171 -3.04 -20.38 -0.91
N ILE A 172 -1.93 -19.77 -1.35
CA ILE A 172 -1.08 -20.32 -2.43
C ILE A 172 -0.38 -21.60 -1.96
N LEU A 173 0.28 -21.57 -0.81
CA LEU A 173 1.11 -22.70 -0.36
C LEU A 173 0.28 -23.92 0.08
N LEU A 174 -0.92 -23.72 0.64
CA LEU A 174 -1.85 -24.81 0.97
C LEU A 174 -2.53 -25.42 -0.27
N SER A 175 -2.56 -24.72 -1.40
CA SER A 175 -3.15 -25.25 -2.64
C SER A 175 -2.35 -26.37 -3.31
N GLY A 176 -1.06 -26.49 -2.98
CA GLY A 176 -0.15 -27.45 -3.61
C GLY A 176 0.26 -27.10 -5.05
N VAL A 177 -0.21 -25.98 -5.62
CA VAL A 177 0.16 -25.57 -7.00
C VAL A 177 1.54 -24.94 -7.08
N TYR A 178 2.08 -24.45 -5.96
CA TYR A 178 3.40 -23.83 -5.92
C TYR A 178 4.51 -24.89 -6.05
N GLN A 179 5.33 -24.74 -7.09
CA GLN A 179 6.52 -25.56 -7.32
C GLN A 179 7.78 -24.71 -7.17
N PRO A 180 8.70 -25.06 -6.25
CA PRO A 180 9.96 -24.34 -6.10
C PRO A 180 10.75 -24.29 -7.41
N GLY A 181 11.14 -23.08 -7.84
CA GLY A 181 11.93 -22.86 -9.06
C GLY A 181 11.11 -22.68 -10.34
N ALA A 182 9.79 -22.80 -10.31
CA ALA A 182 8.93 -22.45 -11.44
C ALA A 182 8.71 -20.92 -11.48
N GLU A 183 9.08 -20.28 -12.59
CA GLU A 183 8.75 -18.88 -12.83
C GLU A 183 7.32 -18.76 -13.35
N VAL A 184 6.36 -18.74 -12.43
CA VAL A 184 4.95 -18.47 -12.72
C VAL A 184 4.61 -17.05 -12.25
N ASP A 185 3.85 -16.33 -13.07
CA ASP A 185 3.32 -15.02 -12.66
C ASP A 185 2.46 -15.17 -11.38
N GLY A 186 2.68 -14.28 -10.41
CA GLY A 186 2.05 -14.38 -9.09
C GLY A 186 0.52 -14.31 -9.11
N ILE A 187 -0.07 -13.62 -10.11
CA ILE A 187 -1.53 -13.53 -10.26
C ILE A 187 -2.07 -14.86 -10.76
N VAL A 188 -1.42 -15.43 -11.76
CA VAL A 188 -1.76 -16.74 -12.34
C VAL A 188 -1.65 -17.82 -11.26
N LEU A 189 -0.59 -17.77 -10.45
CA LEU A 189 -0.42 -18.69 -9.34
C LEU A 189 -1.53 -18.57 -8.29
N ALA A 190 -1.95 -17.35 -7.95
CA ALA A 190 -3.08 -17.13 -7.03
C ALA A 190 -4.42 -17.61 -7.63
N GLN A 191 -4.64 -17.42 -8.93
CA GLN A 191 -5.82 -17.95 -9.64
C GLN A 191 -5.83 -19.48 -9.63
N GLN A 192 -4.71 -20.12 -9.97
CA GLN A 192 -4.57 -21.58 -9.95
C GLN A 192 -4.78 -22.15 -8.54
N ALA A 193 -4.25 -21.49 -7.51
CA ALA A 193 -4.45 -21.90 -6.12
C ALA A 193 -5.94 -21.89 -5.72
N LEU A 194 -6.66 -20.85 -6.11
CA LEU A 194 -8.09 -20.72 -5.84
C LEU A 194 -8.92 -21.74 -6.62
N THR A 195 -8.66 -21.91 -7.92
CA THR A 195 -9.43 -22.86 -8.73
C THR A 195 -9.17 -24.30 -8.33
N ALA A 196 -7.94 -24.64 -7.93
CA ALA A 196 -7.61 -25.97 -7.42
C ALA A 196 -8.37 -26.31 -6.12
N GLN A 197 -8.55 -25.35 -5.22
CA GLN A 197 -9.15 -25.58 -3.90
C GLN A 197 -10.66 -25.33 -3.84
N LEU A 198 -11.17 -24.36 -4.62
CA LEU A 198 -12.57 -23.90 -4.55
C LEU A 198 -13.35 -24.15 -5.86
N GLY A 199 -12.66 -24.47 -6.96
CA GLY A 199 -13.24 -24.66 -8.29
C GLY A 199 -13.29 -23.39 -9.15
N ASP A 200 -13.70 -23.55 -10.41
CA ASP A 200 -13.60 -22.55 -11.47
C ASP A 200 -14.40 -21.26 -11.26
N TRP A 201 -15.31 -21.20 -10.30
CA TRP A 201 -16.05 -19.97 -10.00
C TRP A 201 -15.18 -18.95 -9.23
N SER A 202 -14.15 -19.42 -8.52
CA SER A 202 -13.32 -18.61 -7.63
C SER A 202 -12.41 -17.63 -8.37
N GLN A 203 -11.96 -17.97 -9.58
CA GLN A 203 -11.18 -17.07 -10.44
C GLN A 203 -11.93 -15.77 -10.79
N TYR A 204 -13.26 -15.82 -11.00
CA TYR A 204 -14.06 -14.62 -11.26
C TYR A 204 -14.09 -13.70 -10.03
N VAL A 205 -14.22 -14.29 -8.84
CA VAL A 205 -14.21 -13.54 -7.57
C VAL A 205 -12.84 -12.93 -7.30
N LEU A 206 -11.75 -13.63 -7.63
CA LEU A 206 -10.41 -13.08 -7.54
C LEU A 206 -10.23 -11.91 -8.51
N THR A 207 -10.66 -12.02 -9.76
CA THR A 207 -10.57 -10.91 -10.73
C THR A 207 -11.32 -9.67 -10.25
N ILE A 208 -12.53 -9.84 -9.68
CA ILE A 208 -13.29 -8.74 -9.07
C ILE A 208 -12.52 -8.15 -7.88
N SER A 209 -11.93 -9.00 -7.04
CA SER A 209 -11.10 -8.55 -5.92
C SER A 209 -9.90 -7.74 -6.40
N LEU A 210 -9.17 -8.23 -7.41
CA LEU A 210 -8.02 -7.56 -8.01
C LEU A 210 -8.39 -6.23 -8.65
N LEU A 211 -9.57 -6.12 -9.26
CA LEU A 211 -10.10 -4.84 -9.74
C LEU A 211 -10.26 -3.85 -8.60
N LEU A 212 -10.86 -4.26 -7.47
CA LEU A 212 -11.03 -3.38 -6.30
C LEU A 212 -9.69 -3.00 -5.67
N PHE A 213 -8.75 -3.95 -5.55
CA PHE A 213 -7.38 -3.69 -5.10
C PHE A 213 -6.71 -2.66 -6.00
N ALA A 214 -6.76 -2.84 -7.32
CA ALA A 214 -6.18 -1.91 -8.27
C ALA A 214 -6.80 -0.51 -8.15
N LEU A 215 -8.13 -0.39 -8.03
CA LEU A 215 -8.79 0.90 -7.82
C LEU A 215 -8.32 1.57 -6.52
N SER A 216 -8.18 0.82 -5.43
CA SER A 216 -7.65 1.34 -4.16
C SER A 216 -6.22 1.84 -4.30
N SER A 217 -5.35 1.10 -5.00
CA SER A 217 -3.97 1.46 -5.24
C SER A 217 -3.84 2.67 -6.17
N ILE A 218 -4.69 2.78 -7.19
CA ILE A 218 -4.73 3.95 -8.09
C ILE A 218 -5.12 5.21 -7.30
N MET A 219 -6.14 5.11 -6.44
CA MET A 219 -6.56 6.21 -5.56
C MET A 219 -5.42 6.68 -4.65
N TYR A 220 -4.76 5.73 -3.97
CA TYR A 220 -3.62 6.00 -3.10
C TYR A 220 -2.45 6.65 -3.84
N ASN A 221 -2.01 6.05 -4.95
CA ASN A 221 -0.86 6.52 -5.72
C ASN A 221 -1.12 7.87 -6.38
N TYR A 222 -2.30 8.07 -6.97
CA TYR A 222 -2.66 9.38 -7.53
C TYR A 222 -2.59 10.48 -6.46
N TYR A 223 -3.16 10.22 -5.29
CA TYR A 223 -3.18 11.20 -4.20
C TYR A 223 -1.77 11.54 -3.69
N MET A 224 -0.92 10.52 -3.57
CA MET A 224 0.50 10.69 -3.26
C MET A 224 1.21 11.57 -4.30
N GLY A 225 0.98 11.30 -5.59
CA GLY A 225 1.53 12.09 -6.69
C GLY A 225 1.00 13.54 -6.71
N GLU A 226 -0.28 13.76 -6.41
CA GLU A 226 -0.89 15.09 -6.37
C GLU A 226 -0.27 15.95 -5.26
N ASN A 227 -0.13 15.39 -4.05
CA ASN A 227 0.54 16.06 -2.94
C ASN A 227 2.01 16.35 -3.29
N ALA A 228 2.68 15.39 -3.93
CA ALA A 228 4.08 15.56 -4.30
C ALA A 228 4.27 16.70 -5.30
N ILE A 229 3.45 16.73 -6.36
CA ILE A 229 3.49 17.78 -7.38
C ILE A 229 3.09 19.14 -6.82
N ASN A 230 2.07 19.22 -5.96
CA ASN A 230 1.64 20.49 -5.37
C ASN A 230 2.73 21.14 -4.52
N PHE A 231 3.55 20.33 -3.84
CA PHE A 231 4.70 20.82 -3.08
C PHE A 231 5.85 21.31 -3.99
N LEU A 232 6.13 20.58 -5.08
CA LEU A 232 7.19 20.95 -6.04
C LEU A 232 6.81 22.19 -6.84
N VAL A 233 5.56 22.23 -7.32
CA VAL A 233 5.02 23.22 -8.23
C VAL A 233 4.29 24.28 -7.40
N LYS A 234 5.07 25.15 -6.74
CA LYS A 234 4.56 26.23 -5.87
C LYS A 234 3.61 27.23 -6.58
N LYS A 235 3.63 27.27 -7.92
CA LYS A 235 2.76 28.11 -8.78
C LYS A 235 2.14 27.25 -9.88
N ASN A 236 0.91 27.54 -10.32
CA ASN A 236 0.18 26.76 -11.34
C ASN A 236 -0.17 25.31 -10.94
N THR A 237 -0.41 25.08 -9.64
CA THR A 237 -0.81 23.78 -9.08
C THR A 237 -1.96 23.15 -9.85
N LYS A 238 -3.01 23.92 -10.20
CA LYS A 238 -4.17 23.42 -10.96
C LYS A 238 -3.79 22.76 -12.29
N THR A 239 -2.90 23.39 -13.07
CA THR A 239 -2.45 22.84 -14.35
C THR A 239 -1.58 21.61 -14.13
N ALA A 240 -0.71 21.64 -13.13
CA ALA A 240 0.16 20.50 -12.79
C ALA A 240 -0.66 19.28 -12.33
N THR A 241 -1.68 19.49 -11.49
CA THR A 241 -2.64 18.45 -11.09
C THR A 241 -3.39 17.89 -12.30
N LEU A 242 -3.87 18.74 -13.22
CA LEU A 242 -4.57 18.29 -14.42
C LEU A 242 -3.65 17.41 -15.29
N VAL A 243 -2.41 17.85 -15.51
CA VAL A 243 -1.41 17.06 -16.25
C VAL A 243 -1.16 15.72 -15.57
N LEU A 244 -1.00 15.70 -14.24
CA LEU A 244 -0.83 14.46 -13.48
C LEU A 244 -2.01 13.51 -13.70
N ARG A 245 -3.26 14.00 -13.60
CA ARG A 245 -4.47 13.18 -13.81
C ARG A 245 -4.46 12.53 -15.18
N VAL A 246 -4.16 13.30 -16.23
CA VAL A 246 -4.09 12.78 -17.61
C VAL A 246 -2.99 11.74 -17.74
N VAL A 247 -1.79 12.00 -17.20
CA VAL A 247 -0.64 11.08 -17.25
C VAL A 247 -0.95 9.78 -16.52
N VAL A 248 -1.51 9.86 -15.32
CA VAL A 248 -1.90 8.70 -14.51
C VAL A 248 -2.87 7.79 -15.26
N ILE A 249 -3.91 8.38 -15.85
CA ILE A 249 -4.92 7.60 -16.60
C ILE A 249 -4.34 7.03 -17.91
N ALA A 250 -3.47 7.78 -18.60
CA ALA A 250 -2.80 7.27 -19.79
C ALA A 250 -1.88 6.08 -19.46
N ILE A 251 -1.13 6.16 -18.37
CA ILE A 251 -0.21 5.10 -17.93
C ILE A 251 -0.99 3.87 -17.41
N LEU A 252 -2.13 4.10 -16.77
CA LEU A 252 -3.06 3.02 -16.40
C LEU A 252 -3.53 2.23 -17.63
N PHE A 253 -3.94 2.93 -18.69
CA PHE A 253 -4.33 2.30 -19.96
C PHE A 253 -3.15 1.56 -20.61
N LEU A 254 -1.98 2.21 -20.64
CA LEU A 254 -0.78 1.64 -21.23
C LEU A 254 -0.37 0.35 -20.51
N GLY A 255 -0.42 0.32 -19.18
CA GLY A 255 -0.15 -0.87 -18.38
C GLY A 255 -1.11 -2.01 -18.67
N ALA A 256 -2.39 -1.70 -18.91
CA ALA A 256 -3.38 -2.71 -19.29
C ALA A 256 -3.08 -3.31 -20.68
N VAL A 257 -2.85 -2.47 -21.70
CA VAL A 257 -2.73 -2.92 -23.10
C VAL A 257 -1.34 -3.45 -23.46
N ALA A 258 -0.29 -2.93 -22.83
CA ALA A 258 1.10 -3.27 -23.13
C ALA A 258 1.82 -3.85 -21.90
N PRO A 259 1.57 -5.13 -21.54
CA PRO A 259 2.17 -5.75 -20.35
C PRO A 259 3.71 -5.69 -20.36
N ALA A 260 4.34 -5.92 -21.52
CA ALA A 260 5.80 -5.84 -21.65
C ALA A 260 6.38 -4.42 -21.40
N ALA A 261 5.58 -3.37 -21.61
CA ALA A 261 6.00 -2.00 -21.33
C ALA A 261 6.07 -1.72 -19.82
N THR A 262 5.44 -2.54 -18.97
CA THR A 262 5.51 -2.36 -17.51
C THR A 262 6.91 -2.56 -16.94
N THR A 263 7.76 -3.35 -17.62
CA THR A 263 9.18 -3.55 -17.28
C THR A 263 9.96 -2.23 -17.27
N VAL A 264 9.55 -1.24 -18.09
CA VAL A 264 10.16 0.10 -18.13
C VAL A 264 10.04 0.80 -16.78
N PHE A 265 9.12 0.40 -15.91
CA PHE A 265 8.95 0.98 -14.58
C PHE A 265 9.73 0.26 -13.47
N PHE A 266 10.48 -0.82 -13.76
CA PHE A 266 11.30 -1.52 -12.76
C PHE A 266 12.46 -0.68 -12.20
N PHE A 267 12.81 0.44 -12.84
CA PHE A 267 13.73 1.41 -12.23
C PHE A 267 13.13 2.08 -10.97
N ALA A 268 11.84 1.93 -10.71
CA ALA A 268 11.23 2.37 -9.46
C ALA A 268 11.78 1.59 -8.25
N ASP A 269 12.11 0.29 -8.39
CA ASP A 269 12.56 -0.53 -7.27
C ASP A 269 13.85 0.01 -6.61
N PRO A 270 14.93 0.30 -7.37
CA PRO A 270 16.13 0.88 -6.78
C PRO A 270 15.88 2.29 -6.21
N LEU A 271 15.01 3.09 -6.84
CA LEU A 271 14.67 4.43 -6.35
C LEU A 271 13.94 4.38 -5.01
N MET A 272 13.08 3.39 -4.80
CA MET A 272 12.44 3.15 -3.51
C MET A 272 13.43 2.77 -2.43
N GLY A 273 14.45 1.97 -2.76
CA GLY A 273 15.56 1.69 -1.85
C GLY A 273 16.29 2.96 -1.40
N VAL A 274 16.60 3.86 -2.33
CA VAL A 274 17.22 5.17 -2.02
C VAL A 274 16.32 6.04 -1.15
N LEU A 275 15.02 6.09 -1.47
CA LEU A 275 14.02 6.84 -0.70
C LEU A 275 13.90 6.31 0.73
N ALA A 276 13.83 4.97 0.90
CA ALA A 276 13.78 4.31 2.20
C ALA A 276 15.02 4.67 3.05
N LEU A 277 16.22 4.59 2.47
CA LEU A 277 17.46 4.94 3.18
C LEU A 277 17.49 6.40 3.60
N ALA A 278 17.10 7.32 2.70
CA ALA A 278 17.05 8.75 3.01
C ALA A 278 16.05 9.05 4.15
N ASN A 279 14.88 8.41 4.11
CA ASN A 279 13.85 8.61 5.13
C ASN A 279 14.25 7.97 6.47
N LEU A 280 14.86 6.77 6.47
CA LEU A 280 15.33 6.12 7.68
C LEU A 280 16.38 6.96 8.42
N LEU A 281 17.32 7.56 7.68
CA LEU A 281 18.29 8.51 8.25
C LEU A 281 17.60 9.72 8.90
N ALA A 282 16.56 10.27 8.26
CA ALA A 282 15.78 11.35 8.83
C ALA A 282 15.03 10.92 10.11
N LEU A 283 14.44 9.72 10.12
CA LEU A 283 13.75 9.16 11.29
C LEU A 283 14.70 8.96 12.47
N ILE A 284 15.92 8.48 12.24
CA ILE A 284 16.96 8.34 13.28
C ILE A 284 17.28 9.71 13.89
N MET A 285 17.42 10.76 13.08
CA MET A 285 17.67 12.13 13.55
C MET A 285 16.46 12.72 14.32
N LEU A 286 15.24 12.37 13.93
CA LEU A 286 14.00 12.84 14.55
C LEU A 286 13.56 11.98 15.76
N PHE A 287 14.18 10.82 15.97
CA PHE A 287 13.83 9.89 17.04
C PHE A 287 13.73 10.54 18.43
N PRO A 288 14.65 11.45 18.86
CA PRO A 288 14.51 12.12 20.15
C PRO A 288 13.24 12.98 20.26
N ARG A 289 12.80 13.58 19.14
CA ARG A 289 11.56 14.38 19.07
C ARG A 289 10.34 13.46 19.15
N ALA A 290 10.33 12.40 18.34
CA ALA A 290 9.25 11.41 18.32
C ALA A 290 9.06 10.74 19.69
N LYS A 291 10.17 10.40 20.37
CA LYS A 291 10.13 9.81 21.72
C LYS A 291 9.44 10.74 22.74
N ARG A 292 9.73 12.04 22.73
CA ARG A 292 9.07 13.00 23.63
C ARG A 292 7.56 13.05 23.42
N LEU A 293 7.12 13.04 22.15
CA LEU A 293 5.69 13.02 21.82
C LEU A 293 5.03 11.69 22.25
N LEU A 294 5.75 10.58 22.15
CA LEU A 294 5.26 9.28 22.62
C LEU A 294 5.14 9.24 24.15
N ASP A 295 6.13 9.79 24.85
CA ASP A 295 6.14 9.88 26.31
C ASP A 295 4.99 10.78 26.81
N ASP A 296 4.68 11.86 26.08
CA ASP A 296 3.52 12.72 26.35
C ASP A 296 2.20 11.96 26.20
N PHE A 297 2.02 11.32 25.04
CA PHE A 297 0.83 10.51 24.75
C PHE A 297 0.60 9.44 25.81
N ALA A 298 1.66 8.73 26.19
CA ALA A 298 1.61 7.70 27.22
C ALA A 298 1.30 8.28 28.61
N ARG A 299 1.77 9.49 28.93
CA ARG A 299 1.47 10.17 30.19
C ARG A 299 -0.01 10.52 30.30
N GLN A 300 -0.59 11.10 29.25
CA GLN A 300 -2.01 11.45 29.21
C GLN A 300 -2.90 10.19 29.34
N LEU A 301 -2.54 9.11 28.65
CA LEU A 301 -3.28 7.84 28.75
C LEU A 301 -3.20 7.26 30.18
N LYS A 302 -2.02 7.33 30.81
CA LYS A 302 -1.82 6.88 32.21
C LYS A 302 -2.58 7.74 33.23
N SER A 303 -2.81 9.02 32.95
CA SER A 303 -3.62 9.89 33.80
C SER A 303 -5.13 9.73 33.58
N GLY A 304 -5.56 8.74 32.80
CA GLY A 304 -6.97 8.42 32.57
C GLY A 304 -7.64 9.26 31.48
N VAL A 305 -6.86 10.06 30.73
CA VAL A 305 -7.37 10.79 29.57
C VAL A 305 -7.63 9.78 28.45
N LYS A 306 -8.90 9.58 28.11
CA LYS A 306 -9.30 8.63 27.05
C LYS A 306 -8.81 9.07 25.67
N GLU A 307 -8.78 10.38 25.42
CA GLU A 307 -8.34 10.96 24.16
C GLU A 307 -7.23 11.98 24.41
N PRO A 308 -5.96 11.57 24.29
CA PRO A 308 -4.85 12.49 24.42
C PRO A 308 -4.96 13.64 23.41
N LEU A 309 -4.66 14.85 23.87
CA LEU A 309 -4.68 16.07 23.08
C LEU A 309 -3.27 16.60 22.97
N PHE A 310 -2.85 16.92 21.75
CA PHE A 310 -1.55 17.54 21.53
C PHE A 310 -1.64 19.06 21.69
N ASP A 311 -0.90 19.61 22.66
CA ASP A 311 -0.70 21.05 22.77
C ASP A 311 0.66 21.44 22.19
N ALA A 312 0.64 22.05 21.00
CA ALA A 312 1.85 22.49 20.33
C ALA A 312 2.64 23.57 21.12
N GLN A 313 1.98 24.31 22.03
CA GLN A 313 2.61 25.36 22.84
C GLN A 313 3.52 24.80 23.93
N GLU A 314 3.20 23.62 24.48
CA GLU A 314 4.05 22.95 25.48
C GLU A 314 5.37 22.41 24.87
N TYR A 315 5.40 22.31 23.55
CA TYR A 315 6.48 21.72 22.77
C TYR A 315 7.16 22.72 21.81
N GLU A 316 7.03 24.02 22.06
CA GLU A 316 7.56 25.11 21.21
C GLU A 316 9.08 24.98 20.92
N LYS A 317 9.84 24.37 21.84
CA LYS A 317 11.28 24.05 21.68
C LYS A 317 11.58 22.92 20.69
N LEU A 318 10.58 22.25 20.12
CA LEU A 318 10.75 21.16 19.15
C LEU A 318 10.78 21.60 17.69
N ASP A 319 10.77 22.91 17.40
CA ASP A 319 10.79 23.46 16.03
C ASP A 319 9.64 22.85 15.20
N LEU A 320 8.44 22.89 15.78
CA LEU A 320 7.21 22.39 15.21
C LEU A 320 6.46 23.52 14.52
N ASP A 321 5.81 23.23 13.39
CA ASP A 321 4.91 24.19 12.76
C ASP A 321 3.63 24.33 13.60
N LEU A 322 3.58 25.40 14.41
CA LEU A 322 2.47 25.72 15.28
C LEU A 322 1.17 26.02 14.51
N SER A 323 1.26 26.35 13.21
CA SER A 323 0.08 26.58 12.37
C SER A 323 -0.61 25.28 11.97
N ALA A 324 0.11 24.16 11.95
CA ALA A 324 -0.42 22.84 11.60
C ALA A 324 -1.18 22.16 12.76
N TRP A 325 -0.88 22.51 14.02
CA TRP A 325 -1.47 21.92 15.23
C TRP A 325 -2.15 22.94 16.16
N GLY A 326 -2.72 24.00 15.59
CA GLY A 326 -3.43 25.02 16.36
C GLY A 326 -4.71 24.51 17.04
N LYS A 327 -5.22 25.25 18.04
CA LYS A 327 -6.45 24.93 18.80
C LYS A 327 -7.67 24.63 17.92
N LYS A 328 -7.73 25.23 16.72
CA LYS A 328 -8.79 24.99 15.73
C LYS A 328 -8.72 23.56 15.15
N ALA A 329 -7.54 23.06 14.81
CA ALA A 329 -7.35 21.72 14.26
C ALA A 329 -7.73 20.63 15.28
N VAL A 330 -7.37 20.83 16.55
CA VAL A 330 -7.77 19.93 17.65
C VAL A 330 -9.28 19.93 17.85
N LYS A 331 -9.93 21.11 17.78
CA LYS A 331 -11.39 21.23 17.89
C LYS A 331 -12.11 20.54 16.73
N GLU A 332 -11.67 20.77 15.48
CA GLU A 332 -12.24 20.11 14.30
C GLU A 332 -12.09 18.58 14.36
N ALA A 333 -10.96 18.09 14.90
CA ALA A 333 -10.75 16.65 15.10
C ALA A 333 -11.68 16.04 16.16
N LEU A 334 -12.06 16.80 17.19
CA LEU A 334 -13.06 16.38 18.18
C LEU A 334 -14.48 16.39 17.60
N GLU A 335 -14.82 17.39 16.78
CA GLU A 335 -16.13 17.53 16.14
C GLU A 335 -16.40 16.44 15.09
N GLN A 336 -15.39 16.01 14.33
CA GLN A 336 -15.48 14.93 13.34
C GLN A 336 -15.67 13.52 13.95
N LYS A 337 -15.39 13.36 15.24
CA LYS A 337 -15.50 12.08 15.95
C LYS A 337 -16.85 11.87 16.66
N GLN A 338 -17.69 12.90 16.71
CA GLN A 338 -19.07 12.84 17.25
C GLN A 338 -20.06 12.43 16.17
#